data_AF-A0A511MIF1-F1
#
_entry.id   AF-A0A511MIF1-F1
#
_cell.length_a   1.000
_cell.length_b   1.000
_cell.length_c   1.000
_cell.angle_alpha   90.00
_cell.angle_beta   90.00
_cell.angle_gamma   90.00
#
_symmetry.space_group_name_H-M   'P 1'
#
loop_
_entity.id
_entity.type
_entity.pdbx_description
1 polymer ?
#
loop_
_entity_poly.entity_id
_entity_poly.type
_entity_poly.pdbx_seq_one_letter_code
_entity_poly.pdbx_strand_id
1 'polypeptide(L)'
;MTSTTSPQAAPTEEQLPSTAAGQYPGPLLRIDNLRVRYRSDSGDVTALAGVSLSVSRGEVVALVGESGSGKSTLAQSVIGLLGADAEITGGTIAFDGKVVDTGSERALQRLRGARIGFVPQDPGLSLNPVRRVGEQVAEALLVHRLADRHSARERAVQLLADAGLDRPELREVQYPHELSGGQRQRVLIASALACRPELVIADEPTSALDATVARRVLDQLAAQIAANGTAVLLITHDLAVAAERADRIVVLSGGEIVESGPTATVLAAPRHPYTKRLLAASPSLAPAVAYRTPKPREGAPLLALREVRKRFRAQAGGSVTAVAGVGFELGRGETLSLVGESGSGKSTTARIALRLTEPDSGRVTFDGQELTRLRGTRLRALRQRFQVVYQNPYSSLDPRWRVGTIIEEPLRAYGVGDRAARQARVAELLRQVALPEHFAQRRPAELSGGQRQRVAIARALALHPDLLVLDEPVSALDASVQAQILELLDRLQAELALSYLFISHDLAVVRRISDHVAVMRHGRIVESGPTAAIFDNPQHEYTRELLSAIPTPAAAKGPS
;
A
#
# COMPACT_ATOMS: atom_id res chain seq x y z
N MET A 1 65.37 -8.66 -22.41
CA MET A 1 65.08 -10.04 -22.88
C MET A 1 65.67 -10.96 -21.83
N THR A 2 64.95 -11.71 -21.00
CA THR A 2 63.61 -12.28 -21.09
C THR A 2 62.97 -12.30 -19.69
N SER A 3 61.72 -11.89 -19.67
CA SER A 3 60.74 -11.96 -18.59
C SER A 3 60.44 -13.40 -18.17
N THR A 4 60.32 -13.65 -16.87
CA THR A 4 59.65 -14.86 -16.35
C THR A 4 58.68 -14.48 -15.24
N THR A 5 57.44 -14.87 -15.49
CA THR A 5 56.19 -14.57 -14.82
C THR A 5 56.06 -15.34 -13.51
N SER A 6 55.68 -14.67 -12.41
CA SER A 6 55.13 -15.31 -11.22
C SER A 6 53.62 -14.98 -11.13
N PRO A 7 52.73 -15.95 -10.87
CA PRO A 7 51.30 -15.68 -10.79
C PRO A 7 50.93 -14.98 -9.48
N GLN A 8 50.26 -13.83 -9.61
CA GLN A 8 49.62 -13.11 -8.52
C GLN A 8 48.53 -13.97 -7.88
N ALA A 9 48.60 -14.09 -6.56
CA ALA A 9 47.57 -14.69 -5.72
C ALA A 9 46.24 -13.93 -5.85
N ALA A 10 45.14 -14.69 -5.88
CA ALA A 10 43.78 -14.19 -5.90
C ALA A 10 43.46 -13.37 -4.63
N PRO A 11 42.59 -12.33 -4.72
CA PRO A 11 42.19 -11.55 -3.57
C PRO A 11 41.33 -12.41 -2.63
N THR A 12 41.72 -12.36 -1.36
CA THR A 12 41.11 -13.05 -0.22
C THR A 12 39.65 -12.64 -0.04
N GLU A 13 38.79 -13.64 0.21
CA GLU A 13 37.39 -13.45 0.62
C GLU A 13 37.29 -12.43 1.75
N GLU A 14 36.68 -11.29 1.44
CA GLU A 14 36.33 -10.25 2.40
C GLU A 14 35.20 -10.79 3.28
N GLN A 15 35.58 -11.35 4.42
CA GLN A 15 34.64 -11.81 5.45
C GLN A 15 33.77 -10.64 5.90
N LEU A 16 32.46 -10.74 5.61
CA LEU A 16 31.43 -9.87 6.18
C LEU A 16 31.57 -9.82 7.71
N PRO A 17 31.51 -8.62 8.34
CA PRO A 17 31.65 -8.51 9.78
C PRO A 17 30.49 -9.21 10.49
N SER A 18 30.84 -10.13 11.41
CA SER A 18 29.95 -10.77 12.38
C SER A 18 29.06 -9.73 13.05
N THR A 19 27.76 -9.80 12.78
CA THR A 19 26.74 -8.90 13.30
C THR A 19 26.31 -9.36 14.70
N ALA A 20 26.46 -8.47 15.69
CA ALA A 20 25.81 -8.44 17.01
C ALA A 20 25.23 -9.79 17.54
N ALA A 21 26.09 -10.76 17.85
CA ALA A 21 25.72 -12.07 18.37
C ALA A 21 25.37 -12.10 19.87
N GLY A 22 24.80 -11.01 20.43
CA GLY A 22 24.77 -10.80 21.89
C GLY A 22 23.43 -10.91 22.61
N GLN A 23 22.28 -10.92 21.92
CA GLN A 23 20.98 -10.68 22.60
C GLN A 23 19.92 -11.77 22.43
N TYR A 24 20.07 -12.70 21.48
CA TYR A 24 19.05 -13.72 21.19
C TYR A 24 19.66 -15.13 21.11
N PRO A 25 18.94 -16.18 21.59
CA PRO A 25 19.33 -17.57 21.33
C PRO A 25 19.35 -17.84 19.81
N GLY A 26 20.12 -18.85 19.38
CA GLY A 26 20.44 -19.12 17.96
C GLY A 26 19.27 -19.07 16.96
N PRO A 27 19.56 -18.95 15.65
CA PRO A 27 18.57 -18.58 14.65
C PRO A 27 17.44 -19.61 14.53
N LEU A 28 16.19 -19.15 14.65
CA LEU A 28 14.99 -19.96 14.44
C LEU A 28 14.78 -20.25 12.95
N LEU A 29 14.94 -19.22 12.11
CA LEU A 29 14.95 -19.36 10.66
C LEU A 29 16.34 -19.00 10.16
N ARG A 30 16.87 -19.82 9.26
CA ARG A 30 18.12 -19.57 8.55
C ARG A 30 17.95 -19.87 7.07
N ILE A 31 18.30 -18.90 6.25
CA ILE A 31 18.30 -18.96 4.79
C ILE A 31 19.74 -18.73 4.36
N ASP A 32 20.33 -19.65 3.60
CA ASP A 32 21.71 -19.55 3.13
C ASP A 32 21.73 -19.60 1.60
N ASN A 33 22.26 -18.54 0.97
CA ASN A 33 22.50 -18.41 -0.47
C ASN A 33 21.31 -18.84 -1.35
N LEU A 34 20.09 -18.47 -0.95
CA LEU A 34 18.86 -18.86 -1.64
C LEU A 34 18.75 -18.19 -3.01
N ARG A 35 18.52 -19.01 -4.04
CA ARG A 35 18.38 -18.60 -5.43
C ARG A 35 17.05 -19.07 -5.99
N VAL A 36 16.26 -18.17 -6.54
CA VAL A 36 14.94 -18.46 -7.09
C VAL A 36 14.80 -17.84 -8.47
N ARG A 37 14.30 -18.64 -9.41
CA ARG A 37 14.08 -18.27 -10.81
C ARG A 37 12.62 -18.50 -11.19
N TYR A 38 12.02 -17.54 -11.89
CA TYR A 38 10.72 -17.68 -12.53
C TYR A 38 10.90 -17.92 -14.03
N ARG A 39 10.18 -18.89 -14.57
CA ARG A 39 10.13 -19.16 -16.00
C ARG A 39 9.03 -18.30 -16.62
N SER A 40 9.32 -17.66 -17.75
CA SER A 40 8.35 -16.83 -18.47
C SER A 40 8.53 -16.98 -19.98
N ASP A 41 7.45 -16.74 -20.74
CA ASP A 41 7.47 -16.75 -22.22
C ASP A 41 8.48 -15.74 -22.80
N SER A 42 8.79 -14.67 -22.06
CA SER A 42 9.79 -13.66 -22.43
C SER A 42 11.22 -13.98 -21.96
N GLY A 43 11.44 -15.14 -21.36
CA GLY A 43 12.73 -15.57 -20.79
C GLY A 43 12.71 -15.67 -19.27
N ASP A 44 13.67 -16.40 -18.73
CA ASP A 44 13.79 -16.64 -17.30
C ASP A 44 14.17 -15.36 -16.52
N VAL A 45 13.49 -15.11 -15.40
CA VAL A 45 13.75 -13.99 -14.51
C VAL A 45 14.29 -14.52 -13.18
N THR A 46 15.47 -14.06 -12.78
CA THR A 46 16.02 -14.38 -11.46
C THR A 46 15.39 -13.45 -10.42
N ALA A 47 14.59 -14.00 -9.52
CA ALA A 47 13.91 -13.25 -8.46
C ALA A 47 14.78 -13.13 -7.19
N LEU A 48 15.58 -14.16 -6.88
CA LEU A 48 16.56 -14.13 -5.79
C LEU A 48 17.90 -14.65 -6.32
N ALA A 49 18.98 -13.91 -6.05
CA ALA A 49 20.31 -14.13 -6.64
C ALA A 49 21.36 -14.61 -5.61
N GLY A 50 20.94 -15.19 -4.49
CA GLY A 50 21.84 -15.67 -3.43
C GLY A 50 21.59 -15.00 -2.08
N VAL A 51 20.34 -14.98 -1.65
CA VAL A 51 19.93 -14.28 -0.43
C VAL A 51 20.26 -15.12 0.80
N SER A 52 20.91 -14.49 1.80
CA SER A 52 21.19 -15.11 3.10
C SER A 52 20.60 -14.28 4.23
N LEU A 53 19.74 -14.88 5.04
CA LEU A 53 18.98 -14.21 6.09
C LEU A 53 18.81 -15.14 7.29
N SER A 54 18.96 -14.62 8.49
CA SER A 54 18.55 -15.30 9.73
C SER A 54 17.43 -14.52 10.43
N VAL A 55 16.62 -15.22 11.22
CA VAL A 55 15.68 -14.63 12.18
C VAL A 55 15.80 -15.40 13.49
N SER A 56 16.11 -14.71 14.57
CA SER A 56 16.28 -15.29 15.91
C SER A 56 14.95 -15.40 16.65
N ARG A 57 14.88 -16.24 17.68
CA ARG A 57 13.64 -16.37 18.49
C ARG A 57 13.32 -15.03 19.17
N GLY A 58 12.07 -14.58 19.06
CA GLY A 58 11.60 -13.30 19.60
C GLY A 58 12.12 -12.04 18.87
N GLU A 59 12.97 -12.19 17.85
CA GLU A 59 13.47 -11.07 17.04
C GLU A 59 12.41 -10.64 16.01
N VAL A 60 12.23 -9.33 15.85
CA VAL A 60 11.46 -8.75 14.74
C VAL A 60 12.43 -8.26 13.67
N VAL A 61 12.41 -8.95 12.52
CA VAL A 61 13.22 -8.59 11.35
C VAL A 61 12.33 -8.01 10.27
N ALA A 62 12.61 -6.77 9.86
CA ALA A 62 11.94 -6.16 8.72
C ALA A 62 12.72 -6.39 7.43
N LEU A 63 12.07 -6.98 6.43
CA LEU A 63 12.56 -7.08 5.06
C LEU A 63 11.93 -5.97 4.21
N VAL A 64 12.75 -5.03 3.78
CA VAL A 64 12.33 -3.83 3.06
C VAL A 64 12.95 -3.75 1.67
N GLY A 65 12.28 -3.05 0.76
CA GLY A 65 12.74 -2.88 -0.61
C GLY A 65 11.59 -2.51 -1.55
N GLU A 66 11.91 -2.07 -2.76
CA GLU A 66 10.94 -1.70 -3.79
C GLU A 66 10.07 -2.89 -4.24
N SER A 67 8.95 -2.60 -4.89
CA SER A 67 8.12 -3.63 -5.48
C SER A 67 8.92 -4.43 -6.52
N GLY A 68 8.79 -5.76 -6.50
CA GLY A 68 9.54 -6.65 -7.40
C GLY A 68 10.98 -6.95 -6.97
N SER A 69 11.46 -6.50 -5.80
CA SER A 69 12.82 -6.82 -5.34
C SER A 69 13.03 -8.27 -4.87
N GLY A 70 11.97 -9.07 -4.77
CA GLY A 70 12.01 -10.47 -4.35
C GLY A 70 11.49 -10.77 -2.93
N LYS A 71 10.92 -9.77 -2.22
CA LYS A 71 10.47 -9.93 -0.81
C LYS A 71 9.43 -11.04 -0.62
N SER A 72 8.33 -10.99 -1.36
CA SER A 72 7.28 -12.01 -1.30
C SER A 72 7.77 -13.37 -1.79
N THR A 73 8.65 -13.39 -2.80
CA THR A 73 9.33 -14.63 -3.25
C THR A 73 10.13 -15.26 -2.11
N LEU A 74 10.88 -14.47 -1.33
CA LEU A 74 11.62 -14.96 -0.16
C LEU A 74 10.68 -15.55 0.88
N ALA A 75 9.60 -14.84 1.24
CA ALA A 75 8.59 -15.37 2.18
C ALA A 75 7.96 -16.66 1.69
N GLN A 76 7.47 -16.69 0.45
CA GLN A 76 6.84 -17.85 -0.16
C GLN A 76 7.79 -19.04 -0.26
N SER A 77 9.09 -18.81 -0.48
CA SER A 77 10.10 -19.88 -0.48
C SER A 77 10.21 -20.57 0.88
N VAL A 78 10.17 -19.80 1.98
CA VAL A 78 10.27 -20.35 3.35
C VAL A 78 9.11 -21.29 3.67
N ILE A 79 7.92 -20.96 3.19
CA ILE A 79 6.70 -21.75 3.43
C ILE A 79 6.31 -22.62 2.25
N GLY A 80 7.13 -22.75 1.20
CA GLY A 80 6.87 -23.59 0.02
C GLY A 80 5.64 -23.21 -0.81
N LEU A 81 5.25 -21.93 -0.84
CA LEU A 81 4.10 -21.42 -1.61
C LEU A 81 4.51 -20.77 -2.94
N LEU A 82 5.68 -21.12 -3.47
CA LEU A 82 6.11 -20.66 -4.78
C LEU A 82 5.17 -21.21 -5.88
N GLY A 83 4.91 -20.39 -6.90
CA GLY A 83 4.13 -20.78 -8.08
C GLY A 83 4.78 -21.90 -8.89
N ALA A 84 4.00 -22.57 -9.74
CA ALA A 84 4.51 -23.67 -10.59
C ALA A 84 5.57 -23.21 -11.62
N ASP A 85 5.60 -21.92 -11.92
CA ASP A 85 6.56 -21.23 -12.76
C ASP A 85 7.85 -20.85 -12.03
N ALA A 86 7.91 -20.99 -10.70
CA ALA A 86 9.06 -20.67 -9.86
C ALA A 86 9.83 -21.91 -9.41
N GLU A 87 11.15 -21.80 -9.40
CA GLU A 87 12.05 -22.88 -9.01
C GLU A 87 13.14 -22.37 -8.06
N ILE A 88 13.35 -23.09 -6.95
CA ILE A 88 14.52 -22.90 -6.08
C ILE A 88 15.70 -23.61 -6.75
N THR A 89 16.64 -22.82 -7.25
CA THR A 89 17.78 -23.29 -8.04
C THR A 89 19.04 -23.52 -7.21
N GLY A 90 19.05 -23.06 -5.96
CA GLY A 90 20.15 -23.25 -5.03
C GLY A 90 19.92 -22.61 -3.68
N GLY A 91 20.77 -22.97 -2.72
CA GLY A 91 20.69 -22.52 -1.33
C GLY A 91 19.88 -23.46 -0.44
N THR A 92 19.83 -23.14 0.85
CA THR A 92 19.13 -23.95 1.86
C THR A 92 18.28 -23.10 2.78
N ILE A 93 17.13 -23.65 3.19
CA ILE A 93 16.26 -23.07 4.20
C ILE A 93 16.24 -24.04 5.37
N ALA A 94 16.59 -23.57 6.56
CA ALA A 94 16.56 -24.32 7.79
C ALA A 94 15.64 -23.64 8.82
N PHE A 95 14.83 -24.44 9.50
CA PHE A 95 13.96 -24.00 10.58
C PHE A 95 14.27 -24.81 11.83
N ASP A 96 14.60 -24.13 12.93
CA ASP A 96 14.95 -24.73 14.22
C ASP A 96 16.08 -25.76 14.09
N GLY A 97 17.12 -25.39 13.35
CA GLY A 97 18.30 -26.22 13.07
C GLY A 97 18.10 -27.35 12.06
N LYS A 98 16.89 -27.54 11.51
CA LYS A 98 16.59 -28.61 10.53
C LYS A 98 16.32 -28.04 9.15
N VAL A 99 16.94 -28.62 8.12
CA VAL A 99 16.66 -28.26 6.73
C VAL A 99 15.19 -28.55 6.40
N VAL A 100 14.51 -27.56 5.84
CA VAL A 100 13.13 -27.67 5.39
C VAL A 100 13.12 -28.35 4.04
N ASP A 101 12.43 -29.48 3.94
CA ASP A 101 12.13 -30.13 2.66
C ASP A 101 10.98 -29.39 1.98
N THR A 102 11.32 -28.46 1.09
CA THR A 102 10.36 -27.65 0.33
C THR A 102 9.64 -28.44 -0.77
N GLY A 103 10.08 -29.66 -1.08
CA GLY A 103 9.42 -30.54 -2.07
C GLY A 103 8.33 -31.44 -1.46
N SER A 104 8.32 -31.59 -0.12
CA SER A 104 7.39 -32.48 0.57
C SER A 104 6.24 -31.71 1.22
N GLU A 105 5.04 -31.84 0.65
CA GLU A 105 3.84 -31.23 1.21
C GLU A 105 3.55 -31.70 2.65
N ARG A 106 3.90 -32.95 2.99
CA ARG A 106 3.77 -33.44 4.38
C ARG A 106 4.73 -32.74 5.35
N ALA A 107 5.95 -32.44 4.90
CA ALA A 107 6.91 -31.71 5.73
C ALA A 107 6.45 -30.26 5.93
N LEU A 108 6.02 -29.62 4.84
CA LEU A 108 5.49 -28.26 4.85
C LEU A 108 4.21 -28.14 5.70
N GLN A 109 3.29 -29.11 5.62
CA GLN A 109 2.07 -29.12 6.42
C GLN A 109 2.37 -29.10 7.92
N ARG A 110 3.43 -29.77 8.41
CA ARG A 110 3.82 -29.73 9.83
C ARG A 110 4.38 -28.38 10.29
N LEU A 111 4.86 -27.56 9.36
CA LEU A 111 5.37 -26.23 9.64
C LEU A 111 4.25 -25.18 9.52
N ARG A 112 3.52 -25.20 8.41
CA ARG A 112 2.47 -24.23 8.07
C ARG A 112 1.33 -24.25 9.10
N GLY A 113 0.99 -23.08 9.63
CA GLY A 113 -0.09 -22.89 10.58
C GLY A 113 0.22 -23.37 12.00
N ALA A 114 1.04 -24.39 12.20
CA ALA A 114 1.44 -24.88 13.53
C ALA A 114 2.66 -24.14 14.11
N ARG A 115 3.76 -24.11 13.35
CA ARG A 115 5.04 -23.51 13.79
C ARG A 115 5.33 -22.20 13.08
N ILE A 116 4.84 -22.04 11.85
CA ILE A 116 4.97 -20.84 11.03
C ILE A 116 3.57 -20.33 10.66
N GLY A 117 3.20 -19.17 11.20
CA GLY A 117 2.02 -18.42 10.76
C GLY A 117 2.35 -17.57 9.54
N PHE A 118 1.40 -17.41 8.63
CA PHE A 118 1.57 -16.58 7.43
C PHE A 118 0.39 -15.61 7.29
N VAL A 119 0.71 -14.32 7.20
CA VAL A 119 -0.24 -13.24 6.88
C VAL A 119 0.08 -12.76 5.46
N PRO A 120 -0.75 -13.05 4.46
CA PRO A 120 -0.52 -12.66 3.07
C PRO A 120 -0.84 -11.18 2.80
N GLN A 121 -0.33 -10.66 1.68
CA GLN A 121 -0.47 -9.26 1.23
C GLN A 121 -1.91 -8.83 0.92
N ASP A 122 -2.70 -9.65 0.22
CA ASP A 122 -4.08 -9.29 -0.17
C ASP A 122 -5.14 -10.09 0.62
N PRO A 123 -5.90 -9.46 1.52
CA PRO A 123 -6.93 -10.14 2.30
C PRO A 123 -8.09 -10.69 1.48
N GLY A 124 -8.43 -10.03 0.36
CA GLY A 124 -9.56 -10.37 -0.48
C GLY A 124 -9.31 -11.63 -1.31
N LEU A 125 -8.08 -11.84 -1.77
CA LEU A 125 -7.69 -13.02 -2.54
C LEU A 125 -7.33 -14.22 -1.65
N SER A 126 -6.96 -13.97 -0.39
CA SER A 126 -6.45 -15.00 0.51
C SER A 126 -7.53 -15.72 1.32
N LEU A 127 -8.67 -15.08 1.56
CA LEU A 127 -9.82 -15.73 2.20
C LEU A 127 -10.67 -16.45 1.16
N ASN A 128 -11.15 -17.64 1.51
CA ASN A 128 -12.06 -18.40 0.66
C ASN A 128 -13.46 -17.74 0.68
N PRO A 129 -13.94 -17.19 -0.45
CA PRO A 129 -15.15 -16.37 -0.48
C PRO A 129 -16.44 -17.17 -0.24
N VAL A 130 -16.39 -18.51 -0.36
CA VAL A 130 -17.54 -19.41 -0.19
C VAL A 130 -17.54 -20.15 1.15
N ARG A 131 -16.57 -19.89 2.03
CA ARG A 131 -16.52 -20.43 3.39
C ARG A 131 -16.75 -19.33 4.43
N ARG A 132 -17.29 -19.72 5.59
CA ARG A 132 -17.48 -18.76 6.70
C ARG A 132 -16.14 -18.39 7.32
N VAL A 133 -16.11 -17.23 7.97
CA VAL A 133 -14.91 -16.67 8.59
C VAL A 133 -14.41 -17.56 9.73
N GLY A 134 -15.29 -17.97 10.65
CA GLY A 134 -14.88 -18.81 11.79
C GLY A 134 -14.37 -20.19 11.38
N GLU A 135 -14.94 -20.77 10.32
CA GLU A 135 -14.46 -22.05 9.77
C GLU A 135 -13.03 -21.97 9.25
N GLN A 136 -12.65 -20.82 8.69
CA GLN A 136 -11.29 -20.58 8.18
C GLN A 136 -10.31 -20.30 9.31
N VAL A 137 -10.71 -19.58 10.36
CA VAL A 137 -9.88 -19.38 11.56
C VAL A 137 -9.68 -20.69 12.33
N ALA A 138 -10.74 -21.49 12.46
CA ALA A 138 -10.69 -22.80 13.13
C ALA A 138 -9.91 -23.87 12.35
N GLU A 139 -9.69 -23.68 11.06
CA GLU A 139 -9.09 -24.69 10.17
C GLU A 139 -7.72 -25.16 10.66
N ALA A 140 -6.84 -24.23 11.04
CA ALA A 140 -5.50 -24.57 11.53
C ALA A 140 -5.56 -25.41 12.82
N LEU A 141 -6.47 -25.08 13.74
CA LEU A 141 -6.66 -25.83 14.99
C LEU A 141 -7.12 -27.28 14.73
N LEU A 142 -8.02 -27.45 13.76
CA LEU A 142 -8.56 -28.77 13.39
C LEU A 142 -7.53 -29.62 12.64
N VAL A 143 -6.84 -29.04 11.65
CA VAL A 143 -5.80 -29.72 10.86
C VAL A 143 -4.68 -30.22 11.76
N HIS A 144 -4.30 -29.42 12.76
CA HIS A 144 -3.24 -29.75 13.71
C HIS A 144 -3.71 -30.48 14.96
N ARG A 145 -5.00 -30.86 15.01
CA ARG A 145 -5.62 -31.63 16.12
C ARG A 145 -5.40 -30.99 17.49
N LEU A 146 -5.37 -29.65 17.54
CA LEU A 146 -5.26 -28.88 18.78
C LEU A 146 -6.64 -28.63 19.43
N ALA A 147 -7.71 -28.86 18.68
CA ALA A 147 -9.09 -28.72 19.15
C ALA A 147 -10.02 -29.66 18.36
N ASP A 148 -11.17 -30.01 18.93
CA ASP A 148 -12.27 -30.64 18.22
C ASP A 148 -13.15 -29.58 17.52
N ARG A 149 -14.17 -29.99 16.76
CA ARG A 149 -15.03 -29.04 16.02
C ARG A 149 -15.74 -28.02 16.92
N HIS A 150 -16.10 -28.40 18.15
CA HIS A 150 -16.84 -27.51 19.05
C HIS A 150 -15.89 -26.51 19.70
N SER A 151 -14.83 -27.01 20.33
CA SER A 151 -13.79 -26.19 20.97
C SER A 151 -13.02 -25.32 19.97
N ALA A 152 -12.80 -25.77 18.73
CA ALA A 152 -12.17 -24.96 17.69
C ALA A 152 -13.04 -23.77 17.30
N ARG A 153 -14.37 -23.93 17.32
CA ARG A 153 -15.32 -22.87 17.04
C ARG A 153 -15.30 -21.79 18.14
N GLU A 154 -15.35 -22.21 19.40
CA GLU A 154 -15.22 -21.30 20.54
C GLU A 154 -13.88 -20.57 20.51
N ARG A 155 -12.80 -21.29 20.21
CA ARG A 155 -11.47 -20.71 20.08
C ARG A 155 -11.37 -19.74 18.90
N ALA A 156 -12.03 -20.01 17.78
CA ALA A 156 -12.08 -19.09 16.65
C ALA A 156 -12.76 -17.77 17.02
N VAL A 157 -13.86 -17.80 17.77
CA VAL A 157 -14.51 -16.57 18.28
C VAL A 157 -13.55 -15.78 19.17
N GLN A 158 -12.85 -16.46 20.09
CA GLN A 158 -11.85 -15.80 20.93
C GLN A 158 -10.70 -15.20 20.10
N LEU A 159 -10.18 -15.91 19.10
CA LEU A 159 -9.11 -15.42 18.23
C LEU A 159 -9.56 -14.19 17.41
N LEU A 160 -10.82 -14.16 16.95
CA LEU A 160 -11.39 -12.98 16.30
C LEU A 160 -11.49 -11.79 17.27
N ALA A 161 -11.87 -12.05 18.53
CA ALA A 161 -11.90 -11.04 19.58
C ALA A 161 -10.49 -10.50 19.89
N ASP A 162 -9.51 -11.39 20.04
CA ASP A 162 -8.10 -11.07 20.31
C ASP A 162 -7.49 -10.26 19.15
N ALA A 163 -7.89 -10.55 17.91
CA ALA A 163 -7.55 -9.77 16.72
C ALA A 163 -8.35 -8.45 16.60
N GLY A 164 -9.19 -8.13 17.58
CA GLY A 164 -9.89 -6.84 17.68
C GLY A 164 -11.05 -6.69 16.69
N LEU A 165 -11.71 -7.78 16.29
CA LEU A 165 -12.99 -7.69 15.57
C LEU A 165 -14.12 -7.33 16.54
N ASP A 166 -14.99 -6.42 16.11
CA ASP A 166 -16.22 -6.09 16.81
C ASP A 166 -17.26 -7.21 16.64
N ARG A 167 -17.92 -7.59 17.75
CA ARG A 167 -18.99 -8.62 17.75
C ARG A 167 -18.53 -9.93 17.11
N PRO A 168 -17.46 -10.57 17.63
CA PRO A 168 -16.81 -11.71 16.99
C PRO A 168 -17.77 -12.88 16.71
N GLU A 169 -18.79 -13.08 17.54
CA GLU A 169 -19.84 -14.10 17.36
C GLU A 169 -20.65 -13.87 16.08
N LEU A 170 -20.91 -12.60 15.74
CA LEU A 170 -21.56 -12.25 14.50
C LEU A 170 -20.59 -12.39 13.32
N ARG A 171 -19.32 -11.99 13.48
CA ARG A 171 -18.31 -12.07 12.40
C ARG A 171 -17.97 -13.50 12.04
N GLU A 172 -18.00 -14.40 13.01
CA GLU A 172 -17.73 -15.83 12.84
C GLU A 172 -18.58 -16.47 11.72
N VAL A 173 -19.87 -16.13 11.68
CA VAL A 173 -20.83 -16.72 10.75
C VAL A 173 -20.90 -16.01 9.40
N GLN A 174 -20.23 -14.87 9.25
CA GLN A 174 -20.19 -14.10 8.01
C GLN A 174 -19.23 -14.70 6.99
N TYR A 175 -19.44 -14.33 5.73
CA TYR A 175 -18.54 -14.61 4.63
C TYR A 175 -17.57 -13.44 4.42
N PRO A 176 -16.39 -13.67 3.82
CA PRO A 176 -15.40 -12.61 3.58
C PRO A 176 -15.98 -11.39 2.84
N HIS A 177 -16.86 -11.60 1.87
CA HIS A 177 -17.45 -10.50 1.08
C HIS A 177 -18.33 -9.56 1.91
N GLU A 178 -18.80 -9.98 3.09
CA GLU A 178 -19.61 -9.18 4.02
C GLU A 178 -18.76 -8.37 5.01
N LEU A 179 -17.45 -8.63 5.04
CA LEU A 179 -16.49 -7.94 5.90
C LEU A 179 -15.81 -6.78 5.15
N SER A 180 -15.46 -5.73 5.89
CA SER A 180 -14.56 -4.67 5.40
C SER A 180 -13.15 -5.21 5.17
N GLY A 181 -12.34 -4.54 4.35
CA GLY A 181 -10.94 -4.93 4.12
C GLY A 181 -10.15 -5.08 5.43
N GLY A 182 -10.34 -4.15 6.37
CA GLY A 182 -9.69 -4.22 7.68
C GLY A 182 -10.24 -5.28 8.64
N GLN A 183 -11.47 -5.72 8.46
CA GLN A 183 -11.98 -6.90 9.15
C GLN A 183 -11.37 -8.18 8.55
N ARG A 184 -11.30 -8.30 7.22
CA ARG A 184 -10.67 -9.44 6.54
C ARG A 184 -9.20 -9.62 6.94
N GLN A 185 -8.46 -8.52 7.07
CA GLN A 185 -7.07 -8.59 7.49
C GLN A 185 -6.92 -9.10 8.93
N ARG A 186 -7.78 -8.64 9.84
CA ARG A 186 -7.81 -9.14 11.22
C ARG A 186 -8.20 -10.62 11.29
N VAL A 187 -9.08 -11.10 10.41
CA VAL A 187 -9.34 -12.54 10.25
C VAL A 187 -8.08 -13.30 9.86
N LEU A 188 -7.31 -12.80 8.88
CA LEU A 188 -6.05 -13.45 8.48
C LEU A 188 -5.02 -13.50 9.61
N ILE A 189 -4.90 -12.42 10.38
CA ILE A 189 -4.02 -12.36 11.56
C ILE A 189 -4.47 -13.39 12.60
N ALA A 190 -5.78 -13.46 12.90
CA ALA A 190 -6.34 -14.46 13.81
C ALA A 190 -6.02 -15.89 13.35
N SER A 191 -6.18 -16.18 12.05
CA SER A 191 -5.84 -17.48 11.46
C SER A 191 -4.35 -17.79 11.57
N ALA A 192 -3.47 -16.81 11.28
CA ALA A 192 -2.02 -16.98 11.34
C ALA A 192 -1.51 -17.24 12.76
N LEU A 193 -2.17 -16.68 13.77
CA LEU A 193 -1.82 -16.81 15.19
C LEU A 193 -2.55 -17.96 15.90
N ALA A 194 -3.48 -18.64 15.22
CA ALA A 194 -4.41 -19.59 15.85
C ALA A 194 -3.71 -20.66 16.70
N CYS A 195 -2.63 -21.24 16.17
CA CYS A 195 -1.86 -22.31 16.84
C CYS A 195 -0.67 -21.79 17.67
N ARG A 196 -0.55 -20.47 17.89
CA ARG A 196 0.60 -19.83 18.57
C ARG A 196 1.95 -20.21 17.95
N PRO A 197 2.19 -19.83 16.69
CA PRO A 197 3.41 -20.20 15.98
C PRO A 197 4.67 -19.60 16.62
N GLU A 198 5.80 -20.26 16.40
CA GLU A 198 7.13 -19.77 16.81
C GLU A 198 7.65 -18.67 15.89
N LEU A 199 7.20 -18.65 14.62
CA LEU A 199 7.51 -17.62 13.63
C LEU A 199 6.22 -17.14 12.95
N VAL A 200 6.07 -15.83 12.78
CA VAL A 200 5.06 -15.25 11.88
C VAL A 200 5.77 -14.54 10.73
N ILE A 201 5.41 -14.92 9.50
CA ILE A 201 5.78 -14.19 8.30
C ILE A 201 4.60 -13.30 7.93
N ALA A 202 4.80 -12.00 7.97
CA ALA A 202 3.76 -11.01 7.66
C ALA A 202 4.13 -10.25 6.39
N ASP A 203 3.47 -10.58 5.27
CA ASP A 203 3.68 -9.95 3.97
C ASP A 203 2.75 -8.76 3.79
N GLU A 204 3.29 -7.55 3.93
CA GLU A 204 2.58 -6.27 3.87
C GLU A 204 1.25 -6.24 4.67
N PRO A 205 1.28 -6.59 5.97
CA PRO A 205 0.08 -6.86 6.75
C PRO A 205 -0.82 -5.63 6.98
N THR A 206 -0.38 -4.45 6.57
CA THR A 206 -1.09 -3.17 6.78
C THR A 206 -1.44 -2.44 5.49
N SER A 207 -1.07 -2.97 4.32
CA SER A 207 -1.22 -2.28 3.02
C SER A 207 -2.68 -1.92 2.68
N ALA A 208 -3.65 -2.73 3.11
CA ALA A 208 -5.07 -2.52 2.85
C ALA A 208 -5.81 -1.79 4.00
N LEU A 209 -5.09 -1.27 4.99
CA LEU A 209 -5.63 -0.72 6.24
C LEU A 209 -5.42 0.79 6.33
N ASP A 210 -6.38 1.50 6.94
CA ASP A 210 -6.12 2.87 7.38
C ASP A 210 -5.11 2.87 8.54
N ALA A 211 -4.44 4.00 8.75
CA ALA A 211 -3.33 4.13 9.71
C ALA A 211 -3.72 3.70 11.14
N THR A 212 -4.93 3.99 11.59
CA THR A 212 -5.38 3.64 12.95
C THR A 212 -5.57 2.13 13.11
N VAL A 213 -6.18 1.48 12.11
CA VAL A 213 -6.37 0.03 12.10
C VAL A 213 -5.05 -0.70 11.89
N ALA A 214 -4.18 -0.19 11.01
CA ALA A 214 -2.83 -0.70 10.79
C ALA A 214 -2.01 -0.71 12.10
N ARG A 215 -2.01 0.41 12.83
CA ARG A 215 -1.32 0.52 14.12
C ARG A 215 -1.85 -0.50 15.13
N ARG A 216 -3.17 -0.61 15.30
CA ARG A 216 -3.79 -1.58 16.21
C ARG A 216 -3.40 -3.03 15.87
N VAL A 217 -3.37 -3.37 14.58
CA VAL A 217 -2.91 -4.67 14.08
C VAL A 217 -1.45 -4.94 14.44
N LEU A 218 -0.57 -3.98 14.24
CA LEU A 218 0.85 -4.11 14.57
C LEU A 218 1.10 -4.15 16.08
N ASP A 219 0.33 -3.40 16.87
CA ASP A 219 0.36 -3.43 18.34
C ASP A 219 -0.04 -4.82 18.87
N GLN A 220 -1.06 -5.45 18.27
CA GLN A 220 -1.45 -6.81 18.61
C GLN A 220 -0.36 -7.83 18.27
N LEU A 221 0.26 -7.73 17.09
CA LEU A 221 1.39 -8.58 16.73
C LEU A 221 2.54 -8.40 17.72
N ALA A 222 2.87 -7.16 18.10
CA ALA A 222 3.91 -6.86 19.08
C ALA A 222 3.59 -7.43 20.48
N ALA A 223 2.34 -7.33 20.93
CA ALA A 223 1.91 -7.92 22.21
C ALA A 223 2.05 -9.45 22.20
N GLN A 224 1.72 -10.10 21.08
CA GLN A 224 1.86 -11.55 20.92
C GLN A 224 3.34 -11.99 20.86
N ILE A 225 4.21 -11.22 20.20
CA ILE A 225 5.66 -11.40 20.24
C ILE A 225 6.15 -11.38 21.69
N ALA A 226 5.79 -10.34 22.44
CA ALA A 226 6.24 -10.16 23.82
C ALA A 226 5.75 -11.26 24.75
N ALA A 227 4.51 -11.74 24.58
CA ALA A 227 3.92 -12.76 25.43
C ALA A 227 4.46 -14.17 25.16
N ASN A 228 4.72 -14.52 23.90
CA ASN A 228 5.01 -15.91 23.50
C ASN A 228 6.44 -16.13 22.98
N GLY A 229 7.25 -15.07 22.85
CA GLY A 229 8.59 -15.16 22.24
C GLY A 229 8.56 -15.49 20.75
N THR A 230 7.42 -15.23 20.08
CA THR A 230 7.25 -15.47 18.64
C THR A 230 8.17 -14.54 17.85
N ALA A 231 8.98 -15.10 16.96
CA ALA A 231 9.77 -14.33 16.01
C ALA A 231 8.89 -13.78 14.90
N VAL A 232 9.25 -12.63 14.32
CA VAL A 232 8.49 -12.04 13.20
C VAL A 232 9.42 -11.67 12.05
N LEU A 233 9.11 -12.18 10.86
CA LEU A 233 9.62 -11.67 9.60
C LEU A 233 8.56 -10.74 9.01
N LEU A 234 8.75 -9.44 9.18
CA LEU A 234 7.87 -8.41 8.68
C LEU A 234 8.33 -7.96 7.30
N ILE A 235 7.58 -8.27 6.26
CA ILE A 235 7.81 -7.74 4.93
C ILE A 235 6.95 -6.49 4.78
N THR A 236 7.60 -5.37 4.48
CA THR A 236 6.92 -4.09 4.31
C THR A 236 7.67 -3.24 3.30
N HIS A 237 6.93 -2.45 2.52
CA HIS A 237 7.50 -1.35 1.74
C HIS A 237 7.49 -0.02 2.53
N ASP A 238 6.75 0.05 3.64
CA ASP A 238 6.73 1.19 4.54
C ASP A 238 7.89 1.11 5.53
N LEU A 239 8.92 1.90 5.26
CA LEU A 239 10.10 2.02 6.12
C LEU A 239 9.78 2.60 7.50
N ALA A 240 8.70 3.36 7.66
CA ALA A 240 8.34 3.95 8.95
C ALA A 240 7.74 2.89 9.88
N VAL A 241 6.95 1.98 9.33
CA VAL A 241 6.52 0.77 10.05
C VAL A 241 7.73 -0.10 10.43
N ALA A 242 8.70 -0.28 9.51
CA ALA A 242 9.93 -1.00 9.84
C ALA A 242 10.73 -0.31 10.95
N ALA A 243 10.81 1.02 10.92
CA ALA A 243 11.51 1.83 11.93
C ALA A 243 10.92 1.70 13.33
N GLU A 244 9.59 1.68 13.43
CA GLU A 244 8.88 1.61 14.70
C GLU A 244 8.86 0.18 15.28
N ARG A 245 8.85 -0.85 14.42
CA ARG A 245 8.52 -2.23 14.84
C ARG A 245 9.68 -3.20 14.83
N ALA A 246 10.68 -3.02 13.96
CA ALA A 246 11.73 -4.00 13.78
C ALA A 246 12.95 -3.72 14.66
N ASP A 247 13.56 -4.78 15.16
CA ASP A 247 14.84 -4.72 15.87
C ASP A 247 15.99 -4.66 14.85
N ARG A 248 15.81 -5.33 13.69
CA ARG A 248 16.77 -5.36 12.59
C ARG A 248 16.09 -5.14 11.23
N ILE A 249 16.72 -4.34 10.38
CA ILE A 249 16.31 -4.12 8.99
C ILE A 249 17.22 -4.90 8.04
N VAL A 250 16.61 -5.47 7.00
CA VAL A 250 17.27 -6.13 5.87
C VAL A 250 16.72 -5.49 4.59
N VAL A 251 17.61 -4.88 3.81
CA VAL A 251 17.26 -4.18 2.57
C VAL A 251 17.54 -5.08 1.38
N LEU A 252 16.49 -5.40 0.63
CA LEU A 252 16.52 -6.26 -0.55
C LEU A 252 16.35 -5.43 -1.83
N SER A 253 17.30 -5.56 -2.76
CA SER A 253 17.29 -4.90 -4.06
C SER A 253 17.71 -5.88 -5.14
N GLY A 254 16.93 -6.01 -6.20
CA GLY A 254 17.28 -6.84 -7.36
C GLY A 254 17.55 -8.32 -7.02
N GLY A 255 16.89 -8.86 -5.99
CA GLY A 255 17.10 -10.23 -5.54
C GLY A 255 18.33 -10.45 -4.66
N GLU A 256 18.99 -9.38 -4.20
CA GLU A 256 20.15 -9.43 -3.32
C GLU A 256 19.93 -8.60 -2.05
N ILE A 257 20.48 -9.05 -0.92
CA ILE A 257 20.52 -8.24 0.30
C ILE A 257 21.69 -7.26 0.15
N VAL A 258 21.37 -5.97 0.08
CA VAL A 258 22.35 -4.90 -0.13
C VAL A 258 22.79 -4.24 1.17
N GLU A 259 21.99 -4.35 2.23
CA GLU A 259 22.31 -3.80 3.55
C GLU A 259 21.51 -4.54 4.63
N SER A 260 22.12 -4.83 5.77
CA SER A 260 21.42 -5.35 6.95
C SER A 260 22.10 -4.86 8.23
N GLY A 261 21.30 -4.56 9.24
CA GLY A 261 21.80 -4.14 10.54
C GLY A 261 20.69 -3.66 11.47
N PRO A 262 21.04 -3.34 12.72
CA PRO A 262 20.08 -2.79 13.68
C PRO A 262 19.32 -1.62 13.08
N THR A 263 18.00 -1.60 13.32
CA THR A 263 17.10 -0.61 12.71
C THR A 263 17.60 0.82 12.89
N ALA A 264 17.97 1.19 14.12
CA ALA A 264 18.49 2.53 14.42
C ALA A 264 19.73 2.90 13.59
N THR A 265 20.65 1.95 13.38
CA THR A 265 21.90 2.18 12.62
C THR A 265 21.62 2.37 11.13
N VAL A 266 20.80 1.49 10.54
CA VAL A 266 20.50 1.52 9.09
C VAL A 266 19.72 2.78 8.74
N LEU A 267 18.82 3.25 9.61
CA LEU A 267 18.03 4.46 9.38
C LEU A 267 18.84 5.74 9.58
N ALA A 268 19.68 5.80 10.62
CA ALA A 268 20.47 7.01 10.92
C ALA A 268 21.68 7.18 10.00
N ALA A 269 22.34 6.09 9.62
CA ALA A 269 23.57 6.11 8.84
C ALA A 269 23.58 5.01 7.76
N PRO A 270 22.64 5.05 6.79
CA PRO A 270 22.60 4.10 5.69
C PRO A 270 23.90 4.16 4.88
N ARG A 271 24.52 3.01 4.63
CA ARG A 271 25.79 2.91 3.88
C ARG A 271 25.53 2.75 2.39
N HIS A 272 24.55 1.92 2.01
CA HIS A 272 24.35 1.56 0.62
C HIS A 272 23.58 2.66 -0.16
N PRO A 273 23.98 3.01 -1.40
CA PRO A 273 23.30 4.06 -2.19
C PRO A 273 21.82 3.79 -2.44
N TYR A 274 21.41 2.52 -2.55
CA TYR A 274 20.00 2.16 -2.66
C TYR A 274 19.22 2.49 -1.39
N THR A 275 19.73 2.11 -0.22
CA THR A 275 19.10 2.40 1.08
C THR A 275 18.95 3.90 1.31
N LYS A 276 19.98 4.69 0.97
CA LYS A 276 19.93 6.16 1.01
C LYS A 276 18.77 6.72 0.18
N ARG A 277 18.61 6.24 -1.06
CA ARG A 277 17.52 6.66 -1.96
C ARG A 277 16.15 6.24 -1.43
N LEU A 278 16.03 5.02 -0.93
CA LEU A 278 14.78 4.49 -0.37
C LEU A 278 14.32 5.32 0.84
N LEU A 279 15.24 5.66 1.74
CA LEU A 279 14.97 6.51 2.90
C LEU A 279 14.59 7.93 2.50
N ALA A 280 15.34 8.54 1.57
CA ALA A 280 15.06 9.89 1.09
C ALA A 280 13.69 9.99 0.38
N ALA A 281 13.22 8.89 -0.24
CA ALA A 281 11.94 8.84 -0.91
C ALA A 281 10.75 8.60 0.04
N SER A 282 10.98 8.09 1.26
CA SER A 282 9.91 7.80 2.22
C SER A 282 9.35 9.10 2.84
N PRO A 283 8.08 9.48 2.58
CA PRO A 283 7.53 10.75 3.07
C PRO A 283 7.46 10.83 4.60
N SER A 284 7.25 9.70 5.27
CA SER A 284 7.15 9.58 6.73
C SER A 284 8.49 9.70 7.45
N LEU A 285 9.60 9.39 6.76
CA LEU A 285 10.96 9.42 7.32
C LEU A 285 11.81 10.58 6.80
N ALA A 286 11.42 11.19 5.68
CA ALA A 286 12.06 12.39 5.19
C ALA A 286 12.00 13.50 6.26
N PRO A 287 13.06 14.34 6.40
CA PRO A 287 13.03 15.47 7.31
C PRO A 287 11.78 16.30 7.05
N ALA A 288 11.15 16.83 8.11
CA ALA A 288 9.92 17.59 8.02
C ALA A 288 10.05 18.70 6.96
N VAL A 289 9.52 18.44 5.77
CA VAL A 289 9.47 19.43 4.70
C VAL A 289 8.51 20.53 5.16
N ALA A 290 8.86 21.78 4.87
CA ALA A 290 7.97 22.89 5.13
C ALA A 290 6.61 22.62 4.46
N TYR A 291 5.52 22.88 5.18
CA TYR A 291 4.19 22.81 4.60
C TYR A 291 4.10 23.73 3.38
N ARG A 292 3.28 23.36 2.40
CA ARG A 292 2.93 24.29 1.33
C ARG A 292 2.31 25.53 1.93
N THR A 293 2.78 26.69 1.47
CA THR A 293 2.10 27.94 1.75
C THR A 293 0.75 27.91 1.04
N PRO A 294 -0.38 27.97 1.76
CA PRO A 294 -1.70 27.95 1.13
C PRO A 294 -1.82 29.09 0.14
N LYS A 295 -2.26 28.78 -1.08
CA LYS A 295 -2.51 29.82 -2.08
C LYS A 295 -3.68 30.70 -1.61
N PRO A 296 -3.59 32.04 -1.74
CA PRO A 296 -4.70 32.91 -1.40
C PRO A 296 -5.91 32.56 -2.27
N ARG A 297 -7.08 32.41 -1.63
CA ARG A 297 -8.34 32.18 -2.34
C ARG A 297 -8.87 33.52 -2.84
N GLU A 298 -8.41 33.93 -4.02
CA GLU A 298 -8.94 35.09 -4.71
C GLU A 298 -10.12 34.71 -5.60
N GLY A 299 -11.25 35.41 -5.45
CA GLY A 299 -12.45 35.20 -6.27
C GLY A 299 -13.32 34.00 -5.85
N ALA A 300 -14.14 33.52 -6.78
CA ALA A 300 -15.08 32.41 -6.52
C ALA A 300 -14.36 31.05 -6.53
N PRO A 301 -14.75 30.10 -5.67
CA PRO A 301 -14.15 28.77 -5.63
C PRO A 301 -14.38 28.03 -6.96
N LEU A 302 -13.37 27.27 -7.40
CA LEU A 302 -13.49 26.42 -8.58
C LEU A 302 -14.51 25.31 -8.34
N LEU A 303 -14.52 24.71 -7.15
CA LEU A 303 -15.48 23.71 -6.74
C LEU A 303 -15.98 24.03 -5.33
N ALA A 304 -17.30 23.97 -5.12
CA ALA A 304 -17.88 24.09 -3.79
C ALA A 304 -19.02 23.09 -3.58
N LEU A 305 -19.01 22.45 -2.41
CA LEU A 305 -20.06 21.57 -1.92
C LEU A 305 -20.75 22.26 -0.75
N ARG A 306 -22.09 22.22 -0.72
CA ARG A 306 -22.92 22.79 0.34
C ARG A 306 -23.97 21.79 0.80
N GLU A 307 -23.93 21.40 2.08
CA GLU A 307 -24.91 20.53 2.74
C GLU A 307 -25.23 19.24 1.96
N VAL A 308 -24.22 18.63 1.35
CA VAL A 308 -24.39 17.43 0.52
C VAL A 308 -24.74 16.23 1.39
N ARG A 309 -25.81 15.51 1.04
CA ARG A 309 -26.23 14.27 1.72
C ARG A 309 -26.41 13.13 0.72
N LYS A 310 -26.03 11.92 1.13
CA LYS A 310 -26.26 10.69 0.36
C LYS A 310 -26.48 9.49 1.27
N ARG A 311 -27.58 8.78 1.03
CA ARG A 311 -27.93 7.50 1.62
C ARG A 311 -28.00 6.42 0.53
N PHE A 312 -27.50 5.24 0.86
CA PHE A 312 -27.64 4.04 0.04
C PHE A 312 -28.55 3.04 0.76
N ARG A 313 -29.34 2.28 0.00
CA ARG A 313 -30.09 1.14 0.54
C ARG A 313 -29.11 -0.02 0.75
N ALA A 314 -29.11 -0.59 1.94
CA ALA A 314 -28.32 -1.78 2.28
C ALA A 314 -29.08 -3.05 1.88
N GLN A 315 -28.36 -4.10 1.49
CA GLN A 315 -28.97 -5.36 1.03
C GLN A 315 -29.78 -6.08 2.12
N ALA A 316 -29.48 -5.85 3.40
CA ALA A 316 -30.19 -6.41 4.54
C ALA A 316 -31.39 -5.56 5.05
N GLY A 317 -31.96 -4.69 4.20
CA GLY A 317 -33.16 -3.91 4.55
C GLY A 317 -32.93 -2.62 5.35
N GLY A 318 -31.67 -2.16 5.47
CA GLY A 318 -31.29 -0.90 6.12
C GLY A 318 -30.95 0.24 5.16
N SER A 319 -30.55 1.40 5.69
CA SER A 319 -29.94 2.48 4.91
C SER A 319 -28.60 2.90 5.50
N VAL A 320 -27.58 3.03 4.68
CA VAL A 320 -26.26 3.54 5.08
C VAL A 320 -26.14 4.99 4.63
N THR A 321 -25.91 5.91 5.57
CA THR A 321 -25.61 7.31 5.24
C THR A 321 -24.12 7.42 4.94
N ALA A 322 -23.78 7.55 3.66
CA ALA A 322 -22.40 7.68 3.21
C ALA A 322 -21.91 9.14 3.30
N VAL A 323 -22.81 10.11 3.11
CA VAL A 323 -22.51 11.55 3.20
C VAL A 323 -23.63 12.23 3.98
N ALA A 324 -23.30 12.99 5.00
CA ALA A 324 -24.21 13.43 6.06
C ALA A 324 -24.15 14.94 6.32
N GLY A 325 -24.15 15.75 5.25
CA GLY A 325 -24.09 17.22 5.31
C GLY A 325 -22.68 17.73 5.08
N VAL A 326 -22.01 17.24 4.04
CA VAL A 326 -20.63 17.64 3.71
C VAL A 326 -20.64 18.97 2.96
N GLY A 327 -19.75 19.88 3.36
CA GLY A 327 -19.47 21.10 2.63
C GLY A 327 -17.99 21.50 2.72
N PHE A 328 -17.44 21.91 1.58
CA PHE A 328 -16.08 22.44 1.47
C PHE A 328 -15.93 23.26 0.18
N GLU A 329 -14.85 24.01 0.10
CA GLU A 329 -14.47 24.81 -1.06
C GLU A 329 -13.04 24.47 -1.49
N LEU A 330 -12.83 24.46 -2.80
CA LEU A 330 -11.54 24.28 -3.46
C LEU A 330 -11.31 25.45 -4.42
N GLY A 331 -10.23 26.20 -4.19
CA GLY A 331 -9.77 27.29 -5.04
C GLY A 331 -9.06 26.80 -6.30
N ARG A 332 -8.72 27.76 -7.18
CA ARG A 332 -7.98 27.49 -8.42
C ARG A 332 -6.50 27.29 -8.14
N GLY A 333 -5.91 26.28 -8.77
CA GLY A 333 -4.50 25.94 -8.58
C GLY A 333 -4.19 25.36 -7.20
N GLU A 334 -5.20 25.13 -6.35
CA GLU A 334 -5.08 24.65 -4.98
C GLU A 334 -5.18 23.13 -4.93
N THR A 335 -4.54 22.51 -3.94
CA THR A 335 -4.78 21.12 -3.52
C THR A 335 -5.56 21.08 -2.22
N LEU A 336 -6.80 20.59 -2.27
CA LEU A 336 -7.58 20.21 -1.09
C LEU A 336 -7.52 18.69 -0.91
N SER A 337 -7.04 18.24 0.23
CA SER A 337 -7.07 16.83 0.61
C SER A 337 -8.29 16.49 1.44
N LEU A 338 -8.99 15.42 1.07
CA LEU A 338 -10.06 14.80 1.87
C LEU A 338 -9.52 13.51 2.50
N VAL A 339 -9.38 13.52 3.82
CA VAL A 339 -8.75 12.42 4.60
C VAL A 339 -9.73 11.80 5.59
N GLY A 340 -9.41 10.60 6.08
CA GLY A 340 -10.20 9.88 7.09
C GLY A 340 -10.14 8.37 6.89
N GLU A 341 -10.70 7.62 7.82
CA GLU A 341 -10.74 6.15 7.78
C GLU A 341 -11.42 5.58 6.53
N SER A 342 -11.12 4.31 6.23
CA SER A 342 -11.86 3.57 5.20
C SER A 342 -13.35 3.54 5.53
N GLY A 343 -14.20 3.76 4.52
CA GLY A 343 -15.65 3.85 4.71
C GLY A 343 -16.17 5.16 5.32
N SER A 344 -15.33 6.17 5.56
CA SER A 344 -15.77 7.47 6.10
C SER A 344 -16.65 8.28 5.14
N GLY A 345 -16.65 7.96 3.84
CA GLY A 345 -17.48 8.60 2.80
C GLY A 345 -16.71 9.42 1.74
N LYS A 346 -15.37 9.37 1.73
CA LYS A 346 -14.50 10.17 0.85
C LYS A 346 -14.78 9.96 -0.64
N SER A 347 -14.67 8.72 -1.12
CA SER A 347 -14.89 8.39 -2.54
C SER A 347 -16.33 8.65 -2.98
N THR A 348 -17.32 8.47 -2.09
CA THR A 348 -18.71 8.88 -2.36
C THR A 348 -18.81 10.39 -2.54
N THR A 349 -18.20 11.17 -1.66
CA THR A 349 -18.18 12.64 -1.73
C THR A 349 -17.53 13.13 -3.03
N ALA A 350 -16.40 12.54 -3.42
CA ALA A 350 -15.72 12.86 -4.66
C ALA A 350 -16.54 12.52 -5.92
N ARG A 351 -17.21 11.36 -5.94
CA ARG A 351 -18.13 10.99 -7.02
C ARG A 351 -19.32 11.95 -7.12
N ILE A 352 -19.80 12.46 -6.00
CA ILE A 352 -20.85 13.50 -5.98
C ILE A 352 -20.31 14.83 -6.50
N ALA A 353 -19.10 15.22 -6.10
CA ALA A 353 -18.44 16.44 -6.58
C ALA A 353 -18.32 16.46 -8.13
N LEU A 354 -18.07 15.31 -8.74
CA LEU A 354 -17.98 15.16 -10.20
C LEU A 354 -19.32 14.86 -10.90
N ARG A 355 -20.44 14.81 -10.16
CA ARG A 355 -21.75 14.33 -10.67
C ARG A 355 -21.67 12.99 -11.41
N LEU A 356 -20.85 12.08 -10.88
CA LEU A 356 -20.90 10.64 -11.18
C LEU A 356 -21.92 9.92 -10.30
N THR A 357 -22.33 10.55 -9.20
CA THR A 357 -23.38 10.08 -8.30
C THR A 357 -24.26 11.25 -7.90
N GLU A 358 -25.58 11.06 -7.90
CA GLU A 358 -26.51 12.10 -7.50
C GLU A 358 -26.61 12.16 -5.97
N PRO A 359 -26.45 13.34 -5.35
CA PRO A 359 -26.77 13.52 -3.94
C PRO A 359 -28.29 13.47 -3.75
N ASP A 360 -28.72 13.09 -2.55
CA ASP A 360 -30.14 13.12 -2.17
C ASP A 360 -30.58 14.55 -1.82
N SER A 361 -29.66 15.36 -1.29
CA SER A 361 -29.85 16.79 -1.02
C SER A 361 -28.53 17.54 -1.04
N GLY A 362 -28.61 18.88 -1.04
CA GLY A 362 -27.44 19.76 -1.08
C GLY A 362 -27.09 20.19 -2.51
N ARG A 363 -26.02 20.98 -2.62
CA ARG A 363 -25.62 21.63 -3.86
C ARG A 363 -24.14 21.42 -4.16
N VAL A 364 -23.83 21.22 -5.44
CA VAL A 364 -22.47 21.23 -5.97
C VAL A 364 -22.39 22.33 -7.01
N THR A 365 -21.44 23.24 -6.87
CA THR A 365 -21.14 24.28 -7.86
C THR A 365 -19.71 24.11 -8.37
N PHE A 366 -19.50 24.31 -9.68
CA PHE A 366 -18.19 24.37 -10.30
C PHE A 366 -18.10 25.65 -11.13
N ASP A 367 -17.11 26.47 -10.85
CA ASP A 367 -16.87 27.73 -11.55
C ASP A 367 -18.13 28.61 -11.64
N GLY A 368 -18.82 28.75 -10.49
CA GLY A 368 -20.09 29.46 -10.36
C GLY A 368 -21.33 28.74 -10.90
N GLN A 369 -21.18 27.63 -11.63
CA GLN A 369 -22.30 26.89 -12.23
C GLN A 369 -22.78 25.75 -11.33
N GLU A 370 -24.11 25.64 -11.12
CA GLU A 370 -24.70 24.58 -10.31
C GLU A 370 -24.74 23.22 -11.02
N LEU A 371 -23.73 22.38 -10.77
CA LEU A 371 -23.60 21.03 -11.33
C LEU A 371 -24.80 20.13 -11.06
N THR A 372 -25.37 20.23 -9.86
CA THR A 372 -26.44 19.35 -9.38
C THR A 372 -27.68 19.36 -10.25
N ARG A 373 -27.91 20.45 -10.99
CA ARG A 373 -29.06 20.63 -11.88
C ARG A 373 -28.75 20.34 -13.35
N LEU A 374 -27.48 20.18 -13.72
CA LEU A 374 -27.08 19.98 -15.11
C LEU A 374 -27.33 18.54 -15.56
N ARG A 375 -27.81 18.39 -16.81
CA ARG A 375 -28.11 17.12 -17.47
C ARG A 375 -27.63 17.13 -18.92
N GLY A 376 -27.54 15.95 -19.52
CA GLY A 376 -27.30 15.77 -20.95
C GLY A 376 -26.01 16.44 -21.45
N THR A 377 -26.14 17.17 -22.57
CA THR A 377 -25.02 17.81 -23.28
C THR A 377 -24.30 18.86 -22.45
N ARG A 378 -25.01 19.63 -21.62
CA ARG A 378 -24.39 20.65 -20.74
C ARG A 378 -23.49 20.02 -19.69
N LEU A 379 -23.95 18.93 -19.06
CA LEU A 379 -23.12 18.17 -18.12
C LEU A 379 -21.94 17.49 -18.82
N ARG A 380 -22.15 16.98 -20.04
CA ARG A 380 -21.07 16.39 -20.85
C ARG A 380 -19.99 17.43 -21.18
N ALA A 381 -20.35 18.64 -21.61
CA ALA A 381 -19.38 19.69 -21.89
C ALA A 381 -18.56 20.05 -20.64
N LEU A 382 -19.22 20.18 -19.48
CA LEU A 382 -18.54 20.53 -18.24
C LEU A 382 -17.58 19.42 -17.74
N ARG A 383 -17.92 18.14 -18.00
CA ARG A 383 -17.04 17.00 -17.68
C ARG A 383 -15.70 17.02 -18.41
N GLN A 384 -15.52 17.81 -19.47
CA GLN A 384 -14.19 17.99 -20.06
C GLN A 384 -13.24 18.75 -19.11
N ARG A 385 -13.80 19.63 -18.27
CA ARG A 385 -13.05 20.50 -17.36
C ARG A 385 -12.67 19.83 -16.04
N PHE A 386 -13.15 18.62 -15.76
CA PHE A 386 -12.75 17.87 -14.59
C PHE A 386 -12.60 16.38 -14.89
N GLN A 387 -11.55 15.75 -14.39
CA GLN A 387 -11.24 14.35 -14.65
C GLN A 387 -10.87 13.63 -13.36
N VAL A 388 -10.91 12.31 -13.38
CA VAL A 388 -10.63 11.46 -12.21
C VAL A 388 -9.53 10.47 -12.52
N VAL A 389 -8.61 10.33 -11.58
CA VAL A 389 -7.62 9.26 -11.53
C VAL A 389 -8.05 8.32 -10.39
N TYR A 390 -8.37 7.08 -10.74
CA TYR A 390 -8.90 6.09 -9.80
C TYR A 390 -7.80 5.35 -9.04
N GLN A 391 -8.14 4.86 -7.84
CA GLN A 391 -7.27 4.17 -6.88
C GLN A 391 -6.46 3.01 -7.46
N ASN A 392 -7.05 2.21 -8.34
CA ASN A 392 -6.38 1.03 -8.87
C ASN A 392 -6.20 1.13 -10.40
N PRO A 393 -4.96 1.38 -10.88
CA PRO A 393 -4.63 1.41 -12.31
C PRO A 393 -4.99 0.11 -13.03
N TYR A 394 -4.85 -1.04 -12.36
CA TYR A 394 -5.18 -2.36 -12.91
C TYR A 394 -6.68 -2.49 -13.23
N SER A 395 -7.54 -1.80 -12.49
CA SER A 395 -8.99 -1.78 -12.74
C SER A 395 -9.43 -0.66 -13.70
N SER A 396 -8.65 0.41 -13.82
CA SER A 396 -9.02 1.62 -14.58
C SER A 396 -8.58 1.62 -16.05
N LEU A 397 -7.55 0.82 -16.39
CA LEU A 397 -6.99 0.70 -17.74
C LEU A 397 -7.45 -0.63 -18.36
N ASP A 398 -8.11 -0.58 -19.53
CA ASP A 398 -8.51 -1.83 -20.22
C ASP A 398 -7.24 -2.58 -20.68
N PRO A 399 -6.98 -3.81 -20.16
CA PRO A 399 -5.74 -4.53 -20.44
C PRO A 399 -5.61 -4.95 -21.90
N ARG A 400 -6.70 -4.93 -22.68
CA ARG A 400 -6.71 -5.32 -24.10
C ARG A 400 -6.22 -4.18 -25.00
N TRP A 401 -6.26 -2.94 -24.52
CA TRP A 401 -5.92 -1.77 -25.31
C TRP A 401 -4.45 -1.40 -25.16
N ARG A 402 -3.89 -0.78 -26.19
CA ARG A 402 -2.56 -0.16 -26.10
C ARG A 402 -2.64 1.14 -25.32
N VAL A 403 -1.55 1.51 -24.66
CA VAL A 403 -1.42 2.75 -23.89
C VAL A 403 -1.84 3.97 -24.71
N GLY A 404 -1.39 4.06 -25.97
CA GLY A 404 -1.76 5.18 -26.85
C GLY A 404 -3.27 5.28 -27.05
N THR A 405 -3.95 4.14 -27.26
CA THR A 405 -5.41 4.08 -27.40
C THR A 405 -6.15 4.48 -26.13
N ILE A 406 -5.59 4.12 -24.96
CA ILE A 406 -6.16 4.47 -23.65
C ILE A 406 -6.07 5.97 -23.39
N ILE A 407 -4.94 6.60 -23.73
CA ILE A 407 -4.76 8.05 -23.61
C ILE A 407 -5.59 8.80 -24.66
N GLU A 408 -5.76 8.23 -25.86
CA GLU A 408 -6.58 8.81 -26.94
C GLU A 408 -8.09 8.73 -26.66
N GLU A 409 -8.55 7.76 -25.86
CA GLU A 409 -9.98 7.46 -25.64
C GLU A 409 -10.83 8.67 -25.26
N PRO A 410 -10.43 9.53 -24.30
CA PRO A 410 -11.20 10.73 -23.97
C PRO A 410 -11.33 11.69 -25.15
N LEU A 411 -10.26 11.90 -25.93
CA LEU A 411 -10.28 12.79 -27.10
C LEU A 411 -11.28 12.29 -28.15
N ARG A 412 -11.30 10.98 -28.42
CA ARG A 412 -12.26 10.36 -29.34
C ARG A 412 -13.68 10.46 -28.81
N ALA A 413 -13.89 10.16 -27.53
CA ALA A 413 -15.20 10.22 -26.91
C ALA A 413 -15.81 11.63 -27.01
N TYR A 414 -15.00 12.67 -26.87
CA TYR A 414 -15.47 14.06 -26.96
C TYR A 414 -15.36 14.68 -28.35
N GLY A 415 -14.88 13.94 -29.36
CA GLY A 415 -14.73 14.46 -30.72
C GLY A 415 -13.66 15.56 -30.85
N VAL A 416 -12.64 15.56 -29.99
CA VAL A 416 -11.57 16.55 -29.97
C VAL A 416 -10.46 16.16 -30.94
N GLY A 417 -10.14 17.07 -31.86
CA GLY A 417 -9.07 16.92 -32.85
C GLY A 417 -9.33 15.87 -33.93
N ASP A 418 -8.51 15.87 -34.97
CA ASP A 418 -8.45 14.80 -35.97
C ASP A 418 -7.46 13.70 -35.54
N ARG A 419 -7.23 12.71 -36.39
CA ARG A 419 -6.32 11.59 -36.08
C ARG A 419 -4.89 12.07 -35.82
N ALA A 420 -4.38 13.02 -36.60
CA ALA A 420 -3.01 13.50 -36.48
C ALA A 420 -2.82 14.33 -35.20
N ALA A 421 -3.76 15.23 -34.92
CA ALA A 421 -3.78 16.03 -33.70
C ALA A 421 -3.89 15.16 -32.45
N ARG A 422 -4.73 14.11 -32.47
CA ARG A 422 -4.83 13.15 -31.36
C ARG A 422 -3.54 12.38 -31.11
N GLN A 423 -2.86 11.94 -32.17
CA GLN A 423 -1.56 11.25 -32.04
C GLN A 423 -0.48 12.18 -31.46
N ALA A 424 -0.41 13.43 -31.94
CA ALA A 424 0.50 14.43 -31.39
C ALA A 424 0.21 14.70 -29.90
N ARG A 425 -1.06 14.81 -29.53
CA ARG A 425 -1.49 15.01 -28.14
C ARG A 425 -1.11 13.82 -27.25
N VAL A 426 -1.25 12.58 -27.72
CA VAL A 426 -0.81 11.39 -26.98
C VAL A 426 0.70 11.41 -26.73
N ALA A 427 1.51 11.77 -27.74
CA ALA A 427 2.96 11.87 -27.59
C ALA A 427 3.37 12.98 -26.60
N GLU A 428 2.70 14.14 -26.67
CA GLU A 428 2.88 15.22 -25.70
C GLU A 428 2.55 14.77 -24.26
N LEU A 429 1.40 14.11 -24.06
CA LEU A 429 0.97 13.63 -22.76
C LEU A 429 1.94 12.61 -22.16
N LEU A 430 2.46 11.68 -22.98
CA LEU A 430 3.48 10.73 -22.54
C LEU A 430 4.74 11.46 -22.06
N ARG A 431 5.21 12.47 -22.80
CA ARG A 431 6.34 13.32 -22.37
C ARG A 431 6.02 14.08 -21.08
N GLN A 432 4.83 14.66 -20.95
CA GLN A 432 4.41 15.39 -19.75
C GLN A 432 4.44 14.51 -18.50
N VAL A 433 4.09 13.23 -18.61
CA VAL A 433 4.15 12.25 -17.51
C VAL A 433 5.49 11.51 -17.41
N ALA A 434 6.53 12.00 -18.10
CA ALA A 434 7.87 11.42 -18.12
C ALA A 434 7.88 9.92 -18.52
N LEU A 435 7.13 9.59 -19.57
CA LEU A 435 7.14 8.29 -20.23
C LEU A 435 7.66 8.44 -21.68
N PRO A 436 8.55 7.55 -22.14
CA PRO A 436 8.99 7.54 -23.54
C PRO A 436 7.81 7.35 -24.51
N GLU A 437 7.85 8.00 -25.67
CA GLU A 437 6.77 7.94 -26.66
C GLU A 437 6.48 6.52 -27.17
N HIS A 438 7.51 5.65 -27.23
CA HIS A 438 7.35 4.26 -27.65
C HIS A 438 6.42 3.44 -26.72
N PHE A 439 6.18 3.90 -25.48
CA PHE A 439 5.19 3.27 -24.60
C PHE A 439 3.77 3.36 -25.14
N ALA A 440 3.46 4.27 -26.07
CA ALA A 440 2.17 4.29 -26.76
C ALA A 440 1.81 2.92 -27.38
N GLN A 441 2.81 2.13 -27.77
CA GLN A 441 2.62 0.80 -28.36
C GLN A 441 2.51 -0.32 -27.33
N ARG A 442 2.91 -0.09 -26.08
CA ARG A 442 2.83 -1.10 -25.03
C ARG A 442 1.40 -1.32 -24.57
N ARG A 443 1.17 -2.46 -23.92
CA ARG A 443 -0.06 -2.78 -23.19
C ARG A 443 0.13 -2.49 -21.71
N PRO A 444 -0.94 -2.22 -20.95
CA PRO A 444 -0.86 -2.03 -19.51
C PRO A 444 -0.06 -3.13 -18.83
N ALA A 445 -0.29 -4.41 -19.19
CA ALA A 445 0.39 -5.58 -18.64
C ALA A 445 1.93 -5.49 -18.61
N GLU A 446 2.53 -4.77 -19.57
CA GLU A 446 3.98 -4.63 -19.76
C GLU A 446 4.59 -3.45 -18.98
N LEU A 447 3.77 -2.75 -18.19
CA LEU A 447 4.16 -1.57 -17.42
C LEU A 447 4.24 -1.88 -15.92
N SER A 448 5.19 -1.24 -15.24
CA SER A 448 5.23 -1.20 -13.77
C SER A 448 4.03 -0.44 -13.19
N GLY A 449 3.74 -0.60 -11.90
CA GLY A 449 2.64 0.11 -11.22
C GLY A 449 2.74 1.63 -11.39
N GLY A 450 3.93 2.21 -11.20
CA GLY A 450 4.18 3.64 -11.39
C GLY A 450 4.00 4.11 -12.83
N GLN A 451 4.42 3.29 -13.81
CA GLN A 451 4.21 3.59 -15.23
C GLN A 451 2.71 3.57 -15.58
N ARG A 452 1.95 2.61 -15.06
CA ARG A 452 0.48 2.58 -15.23
C ARG A 452 -0.19 3.79 -14.61
N GLN A 453 0.27 4.21 -13.44
CA GLN A 453 -0.25 5.41 -12.79
C GLN A 453 -0.01 6.67 -13.63
N ARG A 454 1.21 6.82 -14.19
CA ARG A 454 1.53 7.90 -15.13
C ARG A 454 0.63 7.87 -16.37
N VAL A 455 0.33 6.69 -16.92
CA VAL A 455 -0.63 6.54 -18.03
C VAL A 455 -2.05 6.97 -17.62
N ALA A 456 -2.50 6.63 -16.41
CA ALA A 456 -3.80 7.05 -15.89
C ALA A 456 -3.87 8.58 -15.73
N ILE A 457 -2.81 9.22 -15.23
CA ILE A 457 -2.68 10.68 -15.15
C ILE A 457 -2.70 11.29 -16.57
N ALA A 458 -1.92 10.75 -17.50
CA ALA A 458 -1.88 11.22 -18.89
C ALA A 458 -3.26 11.16 -19.56
N ARG A 459 -4.01 10.07 -19.35
CA ARG A 459 -5.40 9.94 -19.83
C ARG A 459 -6.30 11.03 -19.22
N ALA A 460 -6.19 11.29 -17.92
CA ALA A 460 -6.99 12.33 -17.26
C ALA A 460 -6.64 13.74 -17.76
N LEU A 461 -5.39 13.98 -18.17
CA LEU A 461 -4.95 15.27 -18.73
C LEU A 461 -5.34 15.47 -20.20
N ALA A 462 -5.85 14.45 -20.87
CA ALA A 462 -6.06 14.48 -22.32
C ALA A 462 -6.97 15.63 -22.76
N LEU A 463 -7.99 15.94 -21.97
CA LEU A 463 -8.99 16.99 -22.25
C LEU A 463 -8.64 18.38 -21.69
N HIS A 464 -7.42 18.59 -21.18
CA HIS A 464 -7.01 19.83 -20.51
C HIS A 464 -7.98 20.26 -19.39
N PRO A 465 -8.17 19.44 -18.34
CA PRO A 465 -9.08 19.78 -17.25
C PRO A 465 -8.54 20.93 -16.39
N ASP A 466 -9.44 21.63 -15.68
CA ASP A 466 -9.10 22.58 -14.62
C ASP A 466 -8.95 21.88 -13.25
N LEU A 467 -9.64 20.74 -13.07
CA LEU A 467 -9.71 19.97 -11.83
C LEU A 467 -9.37 18.51 -12.07
N LEU A 468 -8.43 17.96 -11.31
CA LEU A 468 -8.24 16.52 -11.16
C LEU A 468 -8.71 16.06 -9.78
N VAL A 469 -9.53 15.01 -9.77
CA VAL A 469 -9.83 14.24 -8.57
C VAL A 469 -8.89 13.05 -8.55
N LEU A 470 -8.05 12.99 -7.54
CA LEU A 470 -7.03 11.97 -7.36
C LEU A 470 -7.49 11.05 -6.23
N ASP A 471 -8.12 9.92 -6.56
CA ASP A 471 -8.61 8.96 -5.57
C ASP A 471 -7.51 7.96 -5.25
N GLU A 472 -6.76 8.19 -4.17
CA GLU A 472 -5.61 7.38 -3.74
C GLU A 472 -4.57 7.09 -4.85
N PRO A 473 -3.99 8.13 -5.48
CA PRO A 473 -3.17 7.96 -6.67
C PRO A 473 -1.82 7.27 -6.45
N VAL A 474 -1.44 7.00 -5.18
CA VAL A 474 -0.13 6.46 -4.83
C VAL A 474 -0.17 5.29 -3.85
N SER A 475 -1.35 4.86 -3.37
CA SER A 475 -1.45 3.91 -2.25
C SER A 475 -0.93 2.49 -2.54
N ALA A 476 -0.85 2.11 -3.82
CA ALA A 476 -0.34 0.81 -4.26
C ALA A 476 1.10 0.87 -4.82
N LEU A 477 1.81 1.98 -4.60
CA LEU A 477 3.15 2.22 -5.16
C LEU A 477 4.19 2.19 -4.05
N ASP A 478 5.39 1.70 -4.36
CA ASP A 478 6.53 1.81 -3.44
C ASP A 478 6.93 3.28 -3.22
N ALA A 479 7.64 3.54 -2.12
CA ALA A 479 8.00 4.90 -1.69
C ALA A 479 8.77 5.71 -2.76
N SER A 480 9.64 5.06 -3.53
CA SER A 480 10.44 5.76 -4.56
C SER A 480 9.57 6.17 -5.75
N VAL A 481 8.69 5.28 -6.22
CA VAL A 481 7.71 5.59 -7.25
C VAL A 481 6.69 6.62 -6.76
N GLN A 482 6.19 6.49 -5.53
CA GLN A 482 5.27 7.43 -4.89
C GLN A 482 5.86 8.85 -4.89
N ALA A 483 7.11 9.03 -4.44
CA ALA A 483 7.78 10.33 -4.46
C ALA A 483 7.83 10.94 -5.87
N GLN A 484 8.18 10.13 -6.89
CA GLN A 484 8.21 10.57 -8.29
C GLN A 484 6.83 10.97 -8.82
N ILE A 485 5.76 10.27 -8.41
CA ILE A 485 4.38 10.64 -8.79
C ILE A 485 3.98 11.95 -8.13
N LEU A 486 4.33 12.17 -6.86
CA LEU A 486 4.04 13.44 -6.18
C LEU A 486 4.79 14.60 -6.85
N GLU A 487 6.07 14.43 -7.19
CA GLU A 487 6.84 15.43 -7.96
C GLU A 487 6.25 15.73 -9.33
N LEU A 488 5.76 14.68 -10.02
CA LEU A 488 5.04 14.83 -11.27
C LEU A 488 3.77 15.67 -11.09
N LEU A 489 2.96 15.38 -10.06
CA LEU A 489 1.75 16.15 -9.78
C LEU A 489 2.07 17.61 -9.45
N ASP A 490 3.15 17.87 -8.71
CA ASP A 490 3.57 19.23 -8.35
C ASP A 490 3.95 20.05 -9.58
N ARG A 491 4.74 19.44 -10.47
CA ARG A 491 5.12 20.04 -11.74
C ARG A 491 3.91 20.29 -12.63
N LEU A 492 3.01 19.31 -12.78
CA LEU A 492 1.79 19.45 -13.57
C LEU A 492 0.88 20.55 -13.02
N GLN A 493 0.76 20.66 -11.70
CA GLN A 493 -0.01 21.73 -11.05
C GLN A 493 0.56 23.11 -11.39
N ALA A 494 1.88 23.26 -11.34
CA ALA A 494 2.55 24.52 -11.66
C ALA A 494 2.46 24.86 -13.16
N GLU A 495 2.69 23.89 -14.04
CA GLU A 495 2.71 24.09 -15.50
C GLU A 495 1.32 24.32 -16.10
N LEU A 496 0.30 23.64 -15.56
CA LEU A 496 -1.05 23.61 -16.13
C LEU A 496 -2.11 24.32 -15.27
N ALA A 497 -1.69 24.96 -14.17
CA ALA A 497 -2.58 25.62 -13.21
C ALA A 497 -3.72 24.72 -12.68
N LEU A 498 -3.46 23.41 -12.56
CA LEU A 498 -4.45 22.43 -12.14
C LEU A 498 -4.86 22.60 -10.68
N SER A 499 -6.13 22.33 -10.40
CA SER A 499 -6.61 22.21 -9.02
C SER A 499 -6.80 20.73 -8.69
N TYR A 500 -6.48 20.33 -7.46
CA TYR A 500 -6.54 18.94 -7.02
C TYR A 500 -7.52 18.76 -5.88
N LEU A 501 -8.48 17.85 -6.05
CA LEU A 501 -9.17 17.20 -4.94
C LEU A 501 -8.46 15.87 -4.70
N PHE A 502 -7.61 15.83 -3.69
CA PHE A 502 -6.76 14.69 -3.38
C PHE A 502 -7.42 13.84 -2.29
N ILE A 503 -7.58 12.54 -2.51
CA ILE A 503 -8.17 11.62 -1.54
C ILE A 503 -7.08 10.66 -1.14
N SER A 504 -6.84 10.55 0.17
CA SER A 504 -5.82 9.65 0.70
C SER A 504 -6.17 9.25 2.13
N HIS A 505 -5.69 8.08 2.51
CA HIS A 505 -5.60 7.65 3.90
C HIS A 505 -4.16 7.78 4.45
N ASP A 506 -3.16 7.96 3.58
CA ASP A 506 -1.78 8.25 3.95
C ASP A 506 -1.64 9.75 4.24
N LEU A 507 -1.45 10.08 5.52
CA LEU A 507 -1.31 11.45 6.00
C LEU A 507 0.09 12.04 5.73
N ALA A 508 1.13 11.22 5.56
CA ALA A 508 2.46 11.70 5.20
C ALA A 508 2.48 12.22 3.77
N VAL A 509 1.76 11.56 2.86
CA VAL A 509 1.50 12.08 1.50
C VAL A 509 0.72 13.39 1.55
N VAL A 510 -0.37 13.42 2.32
CA VAL A 510 -1.24 14.60 2.45
C VAL A 510 -0.44 15.80 2.94
N ARG A 511 0.43 15.61 3.93
CA ARG A 511 1.32 16.65 4.44
C ARG A 511 2.17 17.30 3.35
N ARG A 512 2.66 16.52 2.38
CA ARG A 512 3.55 16.98 1.30
C ARG A 512 2.81 17.71 0.16
N ILE A 513 1.62 17.22 -0.23
CA ILE A 513 0.95 17.70 -1.45
C ILE A 513 -0.16 18.73 -1.23
N SER A 514 -0.64 18.89 0.01
CA SER A 514 -1.89 19.63 0.28
C SER A 514 -1.65 21.07 0.72
N ASP A 515 -2.48 21.99 0.22
CA ASP A 515 -2.59 23.35 0.75
C ASP A 515 -3.60 23.39 1.91
N HIS A 516 -4.73 22.68 1.74
CA HIS A 516 -5.77 22.51 2.75
C HIS A 516 -6.13 21.04 2.96
N VAL A 517 -6.63 20.75 4.14
CA VAL A 517 -7.09 19.41 4.53
C VAL A 517 -8.50 19.49 5.09
N ALA A 518 -9.33 18.53 4.72
CA ALA A 518 -10.64 18.27 5.30
C ALA A 518 -10.67 16.85 5.85
N VAL A 519 -10.87 16.73 7.17
CA VAL A 519 -10.92 15.45 7.89
C VAL A 519 -12.36 14.97 7.94
N MET A 520 -12.62 13.77 7.40
CA MET A 520 -13.94 13.20 7.26
C MET A 520 -14.13 11.96 8.13
N ARG A 521 -15.20 11.96 8.94
CA ARG A 521 -15.61 10.83 9.79
C ARG A 521 -17.12 10.60 9.69
N HIS A 522 -17.54 9.35 9.52
CA HIS A 522 -18.96 8.94 9.47
C HIS A 522 -19.85 9.84 8.58
N GLY A 523 -19.37 10.17 7.37
CA GLY A 523 -20.12 10.98 6.43
C GLY A 523 -20.04 12.48 6.66
N ARG A 524 -19.27 12.99 7.63
CA ARG A 524 -19.17 14.43 7.95
C ARG A 524 -17.74 14.91 7.90
N ILE A 525 -17.53 16.18 7.50
CA ILE A 525 -16.26 16.87 7.75
C ILE A 525 -16.29 17.32 9.20
N VAL A 526 -15.34 16.83 9.99
CA VAL A 526 -15.23 17.13 11.43
C VAL A 526 -14.22 18.23 11.72
N GLU A 527 -13.26 18.43 10.82
CA GLU A 527 -12.26 19.49 10.91
C GLU A 527 -11.76 19.84 9.51
N SER A 528 -11.49 21.13 9.24
CA SER A 528 -10.91 21.56 7.98
C SER A 528 -10.11 22.85 8.16
N GLY A 529 -9.05 23.01 7.37
CA GLY A 529 -8.18 24.18 7.44
C GLY A 529 -6.89 24.02 6.65
N PRO A 530 -5.99 25.01 6.72
CA PRO A 530 -4.65 24.90 6.15
C PRO A 530 -3.91 23.68 6.68
N THR A 531 -3.11 23.03 5.84
CA THR A 531 -2.40 21.79 6.20
C THR A 531 -1.59 21.95 7.49
N ALA A 532 -0.82 23.05 7.63
CA ALA A 532 -0.04 23.31 8.84
C ALA A 532 -0.89 23.35 10.11
N ALA A 533 -2.06 24.01 10.06
CA ALA A 533 -2.95 24.12 11.22
C ALA A 533 -3.52 22.76 11.65
N ILE A 534 -3.91 21.92 10.67
CA ILE A 534 -4.45 20.58 10.94
C ILE A 534 -3.38 19.66 11.54
N PHE A 535 -2.15 19.70 11.01
CA PHE A 535 -1.08 18.80 11.45
C PHE A 535 -0.38 19.24 12.74
N ASP A 536 -0.14 20.54 12.93
CA ASP A 536 0.60 21.05 14.09
C ASP A 536 -0.31 21.37 15.29
N ASN A 537 -1.57 21.76 15.04
CA ASN A 537 -2.51 22.15 16.09
C ASN A 537 -3.93 21.61 15.84
N PRO A 538 -4.12 20.28 15.78
CA PRO A 538 -5.42 19.65 15.59
C PRO A 538 -6.39 19.97 16.74
N GLN A 539 -7.56 20.48 16.40
CA GLN A 539 -8.61 20.85 17.35
C GLN A 539 -9.53 19.68 17.68
N HIS A 540 -9.86 18.84 16.69
CA HIS A 540 -10.80 17.74 16.89
C HIS A 540 -10.09 16.49 17.43
N GLU A 541 -10.69 15.81 18.40
CA GLU A 541 -10.13 14.59 19.03
C GLU A 541 -9.80 13.50 18.00
N TYR A 542 -10.74 13.22 17.09
CA TYR A 542 -10.52 12.29 15.98
C TYR A 542 -9.29 12.64 15.11
N THR A 543 -9.06 13.92 14.82
CA THR A 543 -7.90 14.35 14.04
C THR A 543 -6.60 14.07 14.81
N ARG A 544 -6.59 14.28 16.13
CA ARG A 544 -5.47 13.91 17.00
C ARG A 544 -5.21 12.41 16.97
N GLU A 545 -6.25 11.59 17.06
CA GLU A 545 -6.13 10.13 16.96
C GLU A 545 -5.53 9.72 15.61
N LEU A 546 -6.05 10.25 14.49
CA LEU A 546 -5.53 9.97 13.15
C LEU A 546 -4.06 10.35 12.99
N LEU A 547 -3.67 11.55 13.44
CA LEU A 547 -2.29 12.02 13.35
C LEU A 547 -1.34 11.23 14.25
N SER A 548 -1.80 10.83 15.43
CA SER A 548 -1.02 9.98 16.35
C SER A 548 -0.74 8.58 15.79
N ALA A 549 -1.54 8.13 14.81
CA ALA A 549 -1.33 6.87 14.13
C ALA A 549 -0.27 6.93 13.03
N ILE A 550 0.25 8.13 12.68
CA ILE A 550 1.36 8.27 11.74
C ILE A 550 2.65 7.80 12.42
N PRO A 551 3.37 6.80 11.87
CA PRO A 551 4.63 6.36 12.44
C PRO A 551 5.65 7.51 12.45
N THR A 552 6.21 7.82 13.62
CA THR A 552 7.25 8.85 13.75
C THR A 552 8.64 8.24 13.91
N PRO A 553 9.67 8.74 13.18
CA PRO A 553 11.05 8.22 13.25
C PRO A 553 11.64 8.22 14.67
N ALA A 554 11.20 9.14 15.53
CA ALA A 554 11.71 9.31 16.89
C ALA A 554 11.33 8.17 17.86
N ALA A 555 10.42 7.27 17.46
CA ALA A 555 10.00 6.11 18.24
C ALA A 555 10.79 4.83 17.89
N ALA A 556 11.95 4.93 17.23
CA ALA A 556 12.87 3.81 17.11
C ALA A 556 13.16 3.28 18.53
N LYS A 557 12.87 2.00 18.79
CA LYS A 557 13.25 1.34 20.05
C LYS A 557 14.70 1.69 20.35
N GLY A 558 14.92 2.51 21.38
CA GLY A 558 16.26 2.75 21.89
C GLY A 558 16.87 1.40 22.31
N PRO A 559 18.20 1.25 22.26
CA PRO A 559 18.84 0.05 22.79
C PRO A 559 18.47 -0.05 24.27
N SER A 560 17.67 -1.06 24.62
CA SER A 560 17.43 -1.49 26.00
C SER A 560 18.66 -2.18 26.55
#